data_AF-A0A2A4SWD6-F1
#
_entry.id   AF-A0A2A4SWD6-F1
#
_cell.length_a   1.000
_cell.length_b   1.000
_cell.length_c   1.000
_cell.angle_alpha   90.00
_cell.angle_beta   90.00
_cell.angle_gamma   90.00
#
_symmetry.space_group_name_H-M   'P 1'
#
loop_
_entity.id
_entity.type
_entity.pdbx_description
1 polymer ?
#
loop_
_entity_poly.entity_id
_entity_poly.type
_entity_poly.pdbx_seq_one_letter_code
_entity_poly.pdbx_strand_id
1 'polypeptide(L)'
;MSQFKVLILSLTFFALSFSTFAATLQSLIDQTPEGGVLTLEDQIYEGSIVIKRTITIDGKGKATIDGGGVGSVITIKANGVILQNLNITNSGASHDKQDAGIKILKVSRVKILDNKIYETLTGVDMQESHDNEVTGNDISSLSKTHIALRGDSIRVWASHRNIFRRNKIHDSRDMMIWYSNDNLIEENEAWNNRYALHFMYTGANTVRGNKYHHNQVGIFMMYGNSYTLEDNEISQAMGSTGICIGAKEVNKLILRRNKIVYCAVGLYLDQSPFDPQYFNLMQANVIAHNSVGLRFHSTLKNNIFKGNTFLENLETVSVQANGHALNNSFEGNYWHDFEGLDRDKNGIGDSNHEIKVYLDQLWDDNLWVRFYFASPVVSLLKFLAQLAPFTEPRLLIKETKPIMKADSPILLSQENLFFEFPEYEDEDDEDDEDDEDDEEYIEGRHY
;
A
#
# COMPACT_ATOMS: atom_id res chain seq x y z
N MET A 1 -79.79 53.65 42.27
CA MET A 1 -78.81 52.83 43.03
C MET A 1 -78.84 51.42 42.42
N SER A 2 -78.23 51.20 41.26
CA SER A 2 -76.84 50.74 41.07
C SER A 2 -76.50 49.48 41.87
N GLN A 3 -76.53 48.32 41.21
CA GLN A 3 -75.61 47.21 41.50
C GLN A 3 -75.14 46.59 40.18
N PHE A 4 -73.85 46.78 39.92
CA PHE A 4 -73.07 46.27 38.79
C PHE A 4 -72.84 44.76 38.94
N LYS A 5 -73.12 43.97 37.90
CA LYS A 5 -72.53 42.64 37.71
C LYS A 5 -71.41 42.79 36.67
N VAL A 6 -70.16 42.65 37.11
CA VAL A 6 -68.98 42.58 36.23
C VAL A 6 -68.78 41.12 35.85
N LEU A 7 -68.90 40.83 34.56
CA LEU A 7 -68.55 39.54 33.96
C LEU A 7 -67.09 39.63 33.49
N ILE A 8 -66.17 38.93 34.16
CA ILE A 8 -64.77 38.82 33.73
C ILE A 8 -64.68 37.68 32.73
N LEU A 9 -64.44 38.01 31.47
CA LEU A 9 -64.16 37.05 30.40
C LEU A 9 -62.64 36.81 30.36
N SER A 10 -62.16 35.66 30.83
CA SER A 10 -60.75 35.29 30.69
C SER A 10 -60.51 34.74 29.29
N LEU A 11 -59.82 35.50 28.43
CA LEU A 11 -59.28 34.99 27.17
C LEU A 11 -57.98 34.23 27.45
N THR A 12 -58.04 32.91 27.42
CA THR A 12 -56.85 32.04 27.43
C THR A 12 -56.25 32.01 26.02
N PHE A 13 -55.14 32.74 25.84
CA PHE A 13 -54.36 32.73 24.60
C PHE A 13 -53.50 31.45 24.58
N PHE A 14 -53.97 30.41 23.90
CA PHE A 14 -53.19 29.19 23.67
C PHE A 14 -52.18 29.48 22.54
N ALA A 15 -50.96 29.84 22.91
CA ALA A 15 -49.86 29.88 21.96
C ALA A 15 -49.52 28.44 21.55
N LEU A 16 -49.96 28.01 20.36
CA LEU A 16 -49.47 26.79 19.73
C LEU A 16 -48.00 27.03 19.35
N SER A 17 -47.09 26.55 20.18
CA SER A 17 -45.69 26.37 19.81
C SER A 17 -45.63 25.23 18.79
N PHE A 18 -45.59 25.54 17.50
CA PHE A 18 -45.18 24.58 16.48
C PHE A 18 -43.68 24.30 16.69
N SER A 19 -43.35 23.23 17.40
CA SER A 19 -42.02 22.64 17.31
C SER A 19 -41.86 22.08 15.90
N THR A 20 -41.22 22.85 15.02
CA THR A 20 -40.66 22.30 13.79
C THR A 20 -39.57 21.33 14.21
N PHE A 21 -39.87 20.03 14.22
CA PHE A 21 -38.82 19.01 14.30
C PHE A 21 -37.89 19.25 13.11
N ALA A 22 -36.64 19.63 13.38
CA ALA A 22 -35.62 19.69 12.34
C ALA A 22 -35.55 18.31 11.66
N ALA A 23 -35.63 18.29 10.33
CA ALA A 23 -35.56 17.04 9.58
C ALA A 23 -34.21 16.38 9.82
N THR A 24 -34.21 15.10 10.21
CA THR A 24 -32.97 14.33 10.33
C THR A 24 -32.34 14.13 8.95
N LEU A 25 -31.01 13.93 8.89
CA LEU A 25 -30.33 13.67 7.62
C LEU A 25 -30.92 12.45 6.90
N GLN A 26 -31.27 11.39 7.64
CA GLN A 26 -31.93 10.23 7.07
C GLN A 26 -33.28 10.59 6.41
N SER A 27 -34.07 11.48 7.03
CA SER A 27 -35.33 11.93 6.44
C SER A 27 -35.11 12.72 5.15
N LEU A 28 -34.06 13.55 5.07
CA LEU A 28 -33.69 14.26 3.85
C LEU A 28 -33.26 13.30 2.72
N ILE A 29 -32.46 12.29 3.08
CA ILE A 29 -32.06 11.20 2.16
C ILE A 29 -33.31 10.45 1.66
N ASP A 30 -34.21 10.09 2.55
CA ASP A 30 -35.43 9.34 2.25
C ASP A 30 -36.45 10.12 1.42
N GLN A 31 -36.37 11.45 1.41
CA GLN A 31 -37.17 12.34 0.55
C GLN A 31 -36.50 12.66 -0.79
N THR A 32 -35.20 12.43 -0.92
CA THR A 32 -34.46 12.69 -2.16
C THR A 32 -34.85 11.64 -3.22
N PRO A 33 -35.32 12.06 -4.42
CA PRO A 33 -35.66 11.14 -5.51
C PRO A 33 -34.45 10.32 -5.98
N GLU A 34 -34.70 9.15 -6.59
CA GLU A 34 -33.66 8.35 -7.26
C GLU A 34 -32.93 9.20 -8.32
N GLY A 35 -31.60 9.14 -8.32
CA GLY A 35 -30.73 9.98 -9.14
C GLY A 35 -30.65 11.45 -8.72
N GLY A 36 -31.36 11.84 -7.66
CA GLY A 36 -31.43 13.20 -7.15
C GLY A 36 -30.15 13.67 -6.45
N VAL A 37 -30.05 14.98 -6.26
CA VAL A 37 -28.95 15.63 -5.55
C VAL A 37 -29.47 16.25 -4.25
N LEU A 38 -28.94 15.79 -3.12
CA LEU A 38 -29.14 16.35 -1.80
C LEU A 38 -27.96 17.28 -1.47
N THR A 39 -28.19 18.59 -1.52
CA THR A 39 -27.22 19.57 -1.03
C THR A 39 -27.48 19.83 0.45
N LEU A 40 -26.45 19.64 1.28
CA LEU A 40 -26.55 19.84 2.71
C LEU A 40 -26.26 21.29 3.11
N GLU A 41 -26.92 21.73 4.18
CA GLU A 41 -26.68 23.03 4.79
C GLU A 41 -25.40 23.00 5.65
N ASP A 42 -24.89 24.18 5.98
CA ASP A 42 -23.72 24.36 6.84
C ASP A 42 -24.08 24.08 8.31
N GLN A 43 -24.15 22.79 8.65
CA GLN A 43 -24.44 22.33 10.01
C GLN A 43 -23.87 20.94 10.28
N ILE A 44 -24.00 20.53 11.54
CA ILE A 44 -23.68 19.19 12.01
C ILE A 44 -24.95 18.34 11.97
N TYR A 45 -24.90 17.24 11.25
CA TYR A 45 -25.91 16.21 11.21
C TYR A 45 -25.49 15.07 12.13
N GLU A 46 -26.17 14.93 13.27
CA GLU A 46 -25.89 13.86 14.24
C GLU A 46 -26.52 12.53 13.83
N GLY A 47 -25.76 11.46 14.04
CA GLY A 47 -26.18 10.08 13.88
C GLY A 47 -25.75 9.44 12.56
N SER A 48 -25.75 8.11 12.57
CA SER A 48 -25.43 7.30 11.40
C SER A 48 -26.55 7.32 10.36
N ILE A 49 -26.17 7.21 9.09
CA ILE A 49 -27.10 7.16 7.96
C ILE A 49 -26.91 5.92 7.09
N VAL A 50 -27.99 5.50 6.42
CA VAL A 50 -27.97 4.40 5.45
C VAL A 50 -28.55 4.86 4.12
N ILE A 51 -27.77 4.72 3.06
CA ILE A 51 -28.14 5.11 1.69
C ILE A 51 -28.52 3.86 0.92
N LYS A 52 -29.81 3.72 0.60
CA LYS A 52 -30.40 2.55 -0.08
C LYS A 52 -30.89 2.85 -1.51
N ARG A 53 -30.52 4.00 -2.05
CA ARG A 53 -30.91 4.48 -3.38
C ARG A 53 -29.78 5.25 -4.03
N THR A 54 -29.76 5.31 -5.36
CA THR A 54 -28.76 6.09 -6.11
C THR A 54 -29.03 7.57 -5.88
N ILE A 55 -28.16 8.28 -5.18
CA ILE A 55 -28.26 9.73 -4.97
C ILE A 55 -26.88 10.36 -4.89
N THR A 56 -26.82 11.67 -5.10
CA THR A 56 -25.66 12.50 -4.76
C THR A 56 -25.91 13.23 -3.45
N ILE A 57 -24.97 13.16 -2.50
CA ILE A 57 -24.95 13.99 -1.29
C ILE A 57 -23.75 14.92 -1.38
N ASP A 58 -24.01 16.23 -1.39
CA ASP A 58 -22.99 17.27 -1.50
C ASP A 58 -22.99 18.16 -0.25
N GLY A 59 -21.90 18.12 0.51
CA GLY A 59 -21.71 18.92 1.72
C GLY A 59 -21.21 20.34 1.47
N LYS A 60 -20.88 20.70 0.22
CA LYS A 60 -20.29 22.00 -0.18
C LYS A 60 -19.05 22.41 0.64
N GLY A 61 -18.36 21.44 1.24
CA GLY A 61 -17.17 21.61 2.07
C GLY A 61 -17.47 22.07 3.50
N LYS A 62 -18.74 22.07 3.90
CA LYS A 62 -19.21 22.69 5.14
C LYS A 62 -19.99 21.73 6.03
N ALA A 63 -20.86 20.91 5.44
CA ALA A 63 -21.68 19.97 6.19
C ALA A 63 -20.83 18.90 6.89
N THR A 64 -21.17 18.62 8.14
CA THR A 64 -20.53 17.57 8.94
C THR A 64 -21.54 16.47 9.26
N ILE A 65 -21.14 15.21 9.09
CA ILE A 65 -21.91 14.04 9.52
C ILE A 65 -21.14 13.40 10.68
N ASP A 66 -21.73 13.44 11.87
CA ASP A 66 -21.13 12.97 13.12
C ASP A 66 -21.81 11.65 13.55
N GLY A 67 -21.05 10.55 13.54
CA GLY A 67 -21.57 9.22 13.90
C GLY A 67 -21.82 9.01 15.39
N GLY A 68 -21.50 9.97 16.26
CA GLY A 68 -21.75 9.89 17.70
C GLY A 68 -20.89 8.84 18.44
N GLY A 69 -19.84 8.32 17.82
CA GLY A 69 -18.90 7.38 18.45
C GLY A 69 -19.39 5.93 18.51
N VAL A 70 -20.44 5.57 17.74
CA VAL A 70 -21.00 4.20 17.72
C VAL A 70 -21.25 3.75 16.29
N GLY A 71 -20.74 2.57 15.92
CA GLY A 71 -21.02 1.99 14.61
C GLY A 71 -20.30 2.71 13.46
N SER A 72 -20.78 2.52 12.24
CA SER A 72 -20.28 3.25 11.06
C SER A 72 -21.07 4.54 10.85
N VAL A 73 -20.43 5.61 10.36
CA VAL A 73 -21.09 6.91 10.15
C VAL A 73 -22.04 6.85 8.95
N ILE A 74 -21.53 6.39 7.81
CA ILE A 74 -22.32 6.26 6.57
C ILE A 74 -22.25 4.82 6.06
N THR A 75 -23.41 4.21 5.80
CA THR A 75 -23.49 2.90 5.14
C THR A 75 -24.15 3.01 3.77
N ILE A 76 -23.44 2.64 2.71
CA ILE A 76 -23.90 2.66 1.33
C ILE A 76 -24.33 1.26 0.90
N LYS A 77 -25.58 1.13 0.47
CA LYS A 77 -26.22 -0.10 0.00
C LYS A 77 -26.93 0.08 -1.34
N ALA A 78 -26.57 1.11 -2.10
CA ALA A 78 -27.00 1.31 -3.48
C ALA A 78 -25.82 1.62 -4.40
N ASN A 79 -25.95 1.20 -5.65
CA ASN A 79 -24.99 1.50 -6.70
C ASN A 79 -25.03 2.99 -7.05
N GLY A 80 -23.95 3.52 -7.63
CA GLY A 80 -23.98 4.85 -8.24
C GLY A 80 -24.10 6.03 -7.26
N VAL A 81 -23.98 5.79 -5.96
CA VAL A 81 -24.03 6.84 -4.94
C VAL A 81 -22.81 7.75 -5.06
N ILE A 82 -23.00 9.05 -4.95
CA ILE A 82 -21.93 10.04 -4.93
C ILE A 82 -21.95 10.74 -3.57
N LEU A 83 -20.84 10.67 -2.83
CA LEU A 83 -20.61 11.44 -1.60
C LEU A 83 -19.49 12.43 -1.86
N GLN A 84 -19.77 13.72 -1.73
CA GLN A 84 -18.78 14.75 -2.05
C GLN A 84 -18.76 15.95 -1.10
N ASN A 85 -17.56 16.48 -0.87
CA ASN A 85 -17.32 17.70 -0.09
C ASN A 85 -17.92 17.64 1.33
N LEU A 86 -17.87 16.49 2.00
CA LEU A 86 -18.39 16.27 3.35
C LEU A 86 -17.25 16.25 4.38
N ASN A 87 -17.56 16.66 5.61
CA ASN A 87 -16.80 16.30 6.80
C ASN A 87 -17.47 15.09 7.46
N ILE A 88 -16.75 13.99 7.67
CA ILE A 88 -17.30 12.72 8.20
C ILE A 88 -16.47 12.32 9.41
N THR A 89 -17.11 12.20 10.57
CA THR A 89 -16.39 12.06 11.85
C THR A 89 -17.08 11.14 12.85
N ASN A 90 -16.31 10.73 13.87
CA ASN A 90 -16.76 10.04 15.08
C ASN A 90 -17.49 8.72 14.78
N SER A 91 -16.83 7.80 14.08
CA SER A 91 -17.31 6.41 14.06
C SER A 91 -17.11 5.75 15.42
N GLY A 92 -17.67 4.56 15.60
CA GLY A 92 -17.26 3.65 16.66
C GLY A 92 -15.82 3.15 16.50
N ALA A 93 -15.39 2.34 17.46
CA ALA A 93 -14.03 1.81 17.55
C ALA A 93 -13.97 0.26 17.56
N SER A 94 -15.04 -0.42 17.14
CA SER A 94 -15.07 -1.88 17.11
C SER A 94 -14.41 -2.44 15.85
N HIS A 95 -13.25 -3.09 16.02
CA HIS A 95 -12.59 -3.87 14.97
C HIS A 95 -13.46 -5.05 14.51
N ASP A 96 -14.13 -5.73 15.44
CA ASP A 96 -15.00 -6.89 15.13
C ASP A 96 -16.20 -6.51 14.24
N LYS A 97 -16.84 -5.37 14.52
CA LYS A 97 -17.94 -4.83 13.70
C LYS A 97 -17.44 -4.04 12.48
N GLN A 98 -16.13 -3.84 12.40
CA GLN A 98 -15.45 -3.08 11.35
C GLN A 98 -16.04 -1.67 11.23
N ASP A 99 -16.12 -0.94 12.33
CA ASP A 99 -16.67 0.43 12.33
C ASP A 99 -15.88 1.33 11.36
N ALA A 100 -16.59 2.16 10.59
CA ALA A 100 -15.98 2.98 9.55
C ALA A 100 -16.65 4.36 9.40
N GLY A 101 -15.92 5.34 8.84
CA GLY A 101 -16.49 6.58 8.36
C GLY A 101 -17.49 6.32 7.22
N ILE A 102 -17.05 5.60 6.20
CA ILE A 102 -17.89 5.19 5.07
C ILE A 102 -17.75 3.68 4.89
N LYS A 103 -18.88 2.98 4.88
CA LYS A 103 -18.95 1.54 4.64
C LYS A 103 -19.73 1.27 3.35
N ILE A 104 -19.09 0.65 2.36
CA ILE A 104 -19.64 0.31 1.04
C ILE A 104 -19.84 -1.21 0.98
N LEU A 105 -21.08 -1.66 0.85
CA LEU A 105 -21.43 -3.08 0.98
C LEU A 105 -22.11 -3.61 -0.28
N LYS A 106 -21.43 -4.53 -0.97
CA LYS A 106 -21.99 -5.30 -2.11
C LYS A 106 -22.60 -4.41 -3.20
N VAL A 107 -21.96 -3.28 -3.49
CA VAL A 107 -22.42 -2.31 -4.50
C VAL A 107 -21.27 -1.75 -5.31
N SER A 108 -21.57 -1.11 -6.43
CA SER A 108 -20.60 -0.69 -7.44
C SER A 108 -20.87 0.70 -7.96
N ARG A 109 -19.88 1.29 -8.62
CA ARG A 109 -19.95 2.64 -9.22
C ARG A 109 -20.22 3.75 -8.21
N VAL A 110 -19.86 3.53 -6.95
CA VAL A 110 -19.91 4.56 -5.90
C VAL A 110 -18.73 5.51 -6.08
N LYS A 111 -18.96 6.80 -5.82
CA LYS A 111 -17.93 7.84 -5.85
C LYS A 111 -17.83 8.53 -4.51
N ILE A 112 -16.64 8.49 -3.91
CA ILE A 112 -16.29 9.16 -2.67
C ILE A 112 -15.28 10.25 -3.02
N LEU A 113 -15.73 11.50 -3.11
CA LEU A 113 -15.00 12.60 -3.74
C LEU A 113 -14.73 13.76 -2.77
N ASP A 114 -13.47 14.17 -2.61
CA ASP A 114 -13.10 15.43 -1.93
C ASP A 114 -13.69 15.56 -0.50
N ASN A 115 -13.80 14.44 0.23
CA ASN A 115 -14.30 14.42 1.61
C ASN A 115 -13.15 14.48 2.62
N LYS A 116 -13.45 14.98 3.81
CA LYS A 116 -12.57 14.90 4.98
C LYS A 116 -13.11 13.85 5.95
N ILE A 117 -12.37 12.77 6.17
CA ILE A 117 -12.74 11.64 7.01
C ILE A 117 -11.74 11.54 8.17
N TYR A 118 -12.19 11.75 9.39
CA TYR A 118 -11.31 11.87 10.56
C TYR A 118 -12.00 11.39 11.84
N GLU A 119 -11.23 11.01 12.86
CA GLU A 119 -11.79 10.41 14.09
C GLU A 119 -12.73 9.22 13.79
N THR A 120 -12.32 8.42 12.81
CA THR A 120 -12.98 7.16 12.46
C THR A 120 -12.01 6.00 12.70
N LEU A 121 -12.52 4.82 13.07
CA LEU A 121 -11.69 3.62 13.15
C LEU A 121 -11.10 3.31 11.78
N THR A 122 -11.95 2.88 10.84
CA THR A 122 -11.60 2.76 9.42
C THR A 122 -12.13 3.97 8.65
N GLY A 123 -11.38 4.55 7.73
CA GLY A 123 -11.87 5.69 6.94
C GLY A 123 -12.95 5.26 5.93
N VAL A 124 -12.55 4.47 4.94
CA VAL A 124 -13.44 3.86 3.94
C VAL A 124 -13.29 2.34 3.95
N ASP A 125 -14.36 1.61 4.24
CA ASP A 125 -14.41 0.15 4.20
C ASP A 125 -15.26 -0.32 3.00
N MET A 126 -14.66 -1.13 2.14
CA MET A 126 -15.28 -1.65 0.92
C MET A 126 -15.33 -3.18 0.97
N GLN A 127 -16.53 -3.74 0.80
CA GLN A 127 -16.75 -5.18 0.84
C GLN A 127 -17.52 -5.63 -0.39
N GLU A 128 -16.94 -6.52 -1.19
CA GLU A 128 -17.55 -7.05 -2.43
C GLU A 128 -18.06 -5.92 -3.35
N SER A 129 -17.27 -4.86 -3.49
CA SER A 129 -17.67 -3.61 -4.11
C SER A 129 -16.72 -3.25 -5.25
N HIS A 130 -17.25 -3.14 -6.46
CA HIS A 130 -16.44 -3.05 -7.68
C HIS A 130 -16.63 -1.72 -8.41
N ASP A 131 -15.67 -1.37 -9.27
CA ASP A 131 -15.81 -0.25 -10.20
C ASP A 131 -16.11 1.09 -9.47
N ASN A 132 -15.58 1.28 -8.26
CA ASN A 132 -15.78 2.47 -7.44
C ASN A 132 -14.60 3.45 -7.58
N GLU A 133 -14.85 4.70 -7.21
CA GLU A 133 -13.88 5.78 -7.25
C GLU A 133 -13.77 6.44 -5.86
N VAL A 134 -12.58 6.39 -5.27
CA VAL A 134 -12.23 7.11 -4.03
C VAL A 134 -11.16 8.12 -4.41
N THR A 135 -11.56 9.38 -4.62
CA THR A 135 -10.71 10.41 -5.20
C THR A 135 -10.67 11.68 -4.35
N GLY A 136 -9.49 12.26 -4.13
CA GLY A 136 -9.35 13.59 -3.54
C GLY A 136 -9.65 13.69 -2.04
N ASN A 137 -9.81 12.57 -1.35
CA ASN A 137 -10.20 12.57 0.07
C ASN A 137 -8.99 12.78 0.99
N ASP A 138 -9.25 13.39 2.15
CA ASP A 138 -8.32 13.53 3.26
C ASP A 138 -8.75 12.60 4.40
N ILE A 139 -7.95 11.56 4.69
CA ILE A 139 -8.36 10.41 5.51
C ILE A 139 -7.36 10.19 6.65
N SER A 140 -7.89 10.20 7.88
CA SER A 140 -7.15 9.90 9.10
C SER A 140 -7.95 9.03 10.07
N SER A 141 -7.25 8.30 10.95
CA SER A 141 -7.89 7.41 11.94
C SER A 141 -8.03 8.11 13.31
N LEU A 142 -8.36 7.33 14.35
CA LEU A 142 -8.50 7.78 15.73
C LEU A 142 -7.19 8.39 16.26
N SER A 143 -7.18 9.70 16.52
CA SER A 143 -5.96 10.44 16.83
C SER A 143 -5.30 10.01 18.15
N LYS A 144 -6.12 9.64 19.15
CA LYS A 144 -5.68 9.26 20.51
C LYS A 144 -5.34 7.78 20.67
N THR A 145 -5.37 7.02 19.59
CA THR A 145 -5.08 5.58 19.59
C THR A 145 -3.66 5.34 19.09
N HIS A 146 -2.93 4.43 19.75
CA HIS A 146 -1.61 4.01 19.28
C HIS A 146 -1.70 3.43 17.85
N ILE A 147 -0.71 3.70 17.00
CA ILE A 147 -0.76 3.38 15.56
C ILE A 147 -1.14 1.93 15.25
N ALA A 148 -0.64 0.97 16.04
CA ALA A 148 -0.94 -0.45 15.87
C ALA A 148 -2.42 -0.82 16.14
N LEU A 149 -3.13 0.00 16.91
CA LEU A 149 -4.53 -0.20 17.30
C LEU A 149 -5.50 0.71 16.53
N ARG A 150 -4.99 1.66 15.73
CA ARG A 150 -5.80 2.43 14.77
C ARG A 150 -6.42 1.48 13.74
N GLY A 151 -7.49 1.92 13.09
CA GLY A 151 -8.03 1.20 11.95
C GLY A 151 -7.34 1.63 10.65
N ASP A 152 -7.75 0.96 9.58
CA ASP A 152 -7.18 1.17 8.26
C ASP A 152 -7.77 2.45 7.63
N SER A 153 -6.98 3.24 6.92
CA SER A 153 -7.51 4.43 6.22
C SER A 153 -8.52 4.03 5.16
N ILE A 154 -8.13 3.10 4.30
CA ILE A 154 -8.98 2.47 3.30
C ILE A 154 -8.78 0.97 3.42
N ARG A 155 -9.87 0.24 3.61
CA ARG A 155 -9.90 -1.22 3.66
C ARG A 155 -10.74 -1.74 2.50
N VAL A 156 -10.15 -2.62 1.69
CA VAL A 156 -10.73 -3.14 0.46
C VAL A 156 -10.72 -4.66 0.51
N TRP A 157 -11.89 -5.28 0.48
CA TRP A 157 -12.04 -6.74 0.57
C TRP A 157 -12.90 -7.26 -0.59
N ALA A 158 -12.37 -8.26 -1.32
CA ALA A 158 -13.04 -8.90 -2.46
C ALA A 158 -13.61 -7.90 -3.49
N SER A 159 -12.88 -6.82 -3.75
CA SER A 159 -13.36 -5.62 -4.43
C SER A 159 -12.42 -5.30 -5.60
N HIS A 160 -12.97 -5.19 -6.81
CA HIS A 160 -12.18 -5.23 -8.05
C HIS A 160 -12.38 -3.97 -8.89
N ARG A 161 -11.38 -3.63 -9.71
CA ARG A 161 -11.46 -2.52 -10.67
C ARG A 161 -11.79 -1.16 -10.03
N ASN A 162 -11.35 -0.95 -8.80
CA ASN A 162 -11.54 0.32 -8.10
C ASN A 162 -10.39 1.28 -8.39
N ILE A 163 -10.68 2.57 -8.29
CA ILE A 163 -9.72 3.66 -8.47
C ILE A 163 -9.55 4.39 -7.14
N PHE A 164 -8.33 4.44 -6.64
CA PHE A 164 -7.91 5.22 -5.48
C PHE A 164 -6.95 6.29 -5.96
N ARG A 165 -7.42 7.53 -6.11
CA ARG A 165 -6.65 8.59 -6.76
C ARG A 165 -6.54 9.87 -5.94
N ARG A 166 -5.36 10.48 -5.88
CA ARG A 166 -5.19 11.84 -5.30
C ARG A 166 -5.71 11.95 -3.85
N ASN A 167 -5.70 10.86 -3.08
CA ASN A 167 -6.08 10.89 -1.67
C ASN A 167 -4.87 11.25 -0.80
N LYS A 168 -5.13 11.91 0.33
CA LYS A 168 -4.18 12.13 1.42
C LYS A 168 -4.52 11.16 2.54
N ILE A 169 -3.58 10.25 2.84
CA ILE A 169 -3.79 9.18 3.81
C ILE A 169 -2.76 9.33 4.93
N HIS A 170 -3.21 9.65 6.13
CA HIS A 170 -2.26 9.93 7.19
C HIS A 170 -2.74 9.55 8.57
N ASP A 171 -1.79 9.37 9.47
CA ASP A 171 -2.08 9.07 10.87
C ASP A 171 -3.04 7.88 11.02
N SER A 172 -2.92 6.88 10.15
CA SER A 172 -3.74 5.67 10.15
C SER A 172 -2.89 4.42 10.39
N ARG A 173 -3.52 3.25 10.47
CA ARG A 173 -2.78 1.99 10.52
C ARG A 173 -2.26 1.65 9.12
N ASP A 174 -3.12 1.10 8.27
CA ASP A 174 -2.74 0.64 6.93
C ASP A 174 -3.72 1.21 5.87
N MET A 175 -3.29 1.35 4.61
CA MET A 175 -4.21 1.22 3.47
C MET A 175 -4.14 -0.24 3.02
N MET A 176 -5.24 -0.98 3.17
CA MET A 176 -5.27 -2.44 3.06
C MET A 176 -6.10 -2.90 1.87
N ILE A 177 -5.49 -3.66 0.96
CA ILE A 177 -6.14 -4.26 -0.21
C ILE A 177 -6.07 -5.78 -0.12
N TRP A 178 -7.22 -6.45 -0.04
CA TRP A 178 -7.31 -7.89 0.25
C TRP A 178 -8.21 -8.61 -0.75
N TYR A 179 -7.74 -9.72 -1.34
CA TYR A 179 -8.51 -10.51 -2.33
C TYR A 179 -9.08 -9.67 -3.48
N SER A 180 -8.35 -8.62 -3.87
CA SER A 180 -8.87 -7.52 -4.66
C SER A 180 -7.94 -7.23 -5.83
N ASN A 181 -8.47 -7.34 -7.04
CA ASN A 181 -7.68 -7.35 -8.28
C ASN A 181 -8.03 -6.18 -9.20
N ASP A 182 -7.12 -5.88 -10.12
CA ASP A 182 -7.30 -4.88 -11.18
C ASP A 182 -7.57 -3.47 -10.65
N ASN A 183 -7.11 -3.15 -9.43
CA ASN A 183 -7.28 -1.82 -8.86
C ASN A 183 -6.15 -0.89 -9.29
N LEU A 184 -6.48 0.39 -9.41
CA LEU A 184 -5.56 1.47 -9.71
C LEU A 184 -5.36 2.35 -8.47
N ILE A 185 -4.14 2.39 -7.97
CA ILE A 185 -3.72 3.26 -6.85
C ILE A 185 -2.78 4.31 -7.43
N GLU A 186 -3.26 5.54 -7.59
CA GLU A 186 -2.58 6.57 -8.37
C GLU A 186 -2.49 7.93 -7.66
N GLU A 187 -1.33 8.58 -7.73
CA GLU A 187 -1.15 9.97 -7.29
C GLU A 187 -1.58 10.23 -5.83
N ASN A 188 -1.58 9.22 -4.96
CA ASN A 188 -1.89 9.39 -3.54
C ASN A 188 -0.65 9.85 -2.77
N GLU A 189 -0.88 10.64 -1.71
CA GLU A 189 0.15 11.01 -0.74
C GLU A 189 -0.17 10.35 0.59
N ALA A 190 0.79 9.65 1.20
CA ALA A 190 0.56 8.99 2.48
C ALA A 190 1.72 9.10 3.45
N TRP A 191 1.44 9.43 4.71
CA TRP A 191 2.46 9.64 5.74
C TRP A 191 2.01 9.32 7.16
N ASN A 192 2.98 9.03 8.04
CA ASN A 192 2.74 8.67 9.44
C ASN A 192 1.79 7.46 9.61
N ASN A 193 1.77 6.55 8.64
CA ASN A 193 1.04 5.29 8.71
C ASN A 193 1.97 4.15 9.09
N ARG A 194 1.39 3.02 9.52
CA ARG A 194 2.15 1.78 9.69
C ARG A 194 2.50 1.22 8.32
N TYR A 195 1.52 1.02 7.44
CA TYR A 195 1.74 0.71 6.03
C TYR A 195 1.07 1.78 5.17
N ALA A 196 1.84 2.44 4.30
CA ALA A 196 1.26 3.40 3.34
C ALA A 196 0.35 2.68 2.33
N LEU A 197 0.73 1.45 1.94
CA LEU A 197 -0.06 0.54 1.12
C LEU A 197 0.31 -0.92 1.41
N HIS A 198 -0.68 -1.75 1.62
CA HIS A 198 -0.53 -3.16 1.96
C HIS A 198 -1.46 -4.03 1.11
N PHE A 199 -0.87 -4.99 0.39
CA PHE A 199 -1.61 -6.00 -0.38
C PHE A 199 -1.50 -7.38 0.27
N MET A 200 -2.64 -8.08 0.35
CA MET A 200 -2.75 -9.44 0.85
C MET A 200 -3.58 -10.27 -0.13
N TYR A 201 -3.02 -11.35 -0.70
CA TYR A 201 -3.76 -12.26 -1.58
C TYR A 201 -4.38 -11.55 -2.79
N THR A 202 -3.61 -10.73 -3.50
CA THR A 202 -4.11 -9.92 -4.63
C THR A 202 -3.31 -10.11 -5.91
N GLY A 203 -3.86 -9.65 -7.03
CA GLY A 203 -3.11 -9.55 -8.27
C GLY A 203 -3.62 -8.54 -9.29
N ALA A 204 -2.83 -8.32 -10.33
CA ALA A 204 -3.11 -7.37 -11.42
C ALA A 204 -3.33 -5.91 -10.95
N ASN A 205 -2.78 -5.52 -9.79
CA ASN A 205 -2.92 -4.16 -9.27
C ASN A 205 -1.82 -3.24 -9.80
N THR A 206 -2.20 -2.01 -10.14
CA THR A 206 -1.27 -0.97 -10.60
C THR A 206 -1.14 0.13 -9.56
N VAL A 207 0.10 0.47 -9.20
CA VAL A 207 0.43 1.52 -8.23
C VAL A 207 1.35 2.52 -8.92
N ARG A 208 0.89 3.75 -9.18
CA ARG A 208 1.68 4.71 -9.94
C ARG A 208 1.66 6.15 -9.46
N GLY A 209 2.80 6.83 -9.54
CA GLY A 209 2.89 8.26 -9.21
C GLY A 209 2.57 8.61 -7.76
N ASN A 210 2.61 7.63 -6.83
CA ASN A 210 2.29 7.88 -5.42
C ASN A 210 3.53 8.42 -4.68
N LYS A 211 3.30 9.20 -3.63
CA LYS A 211 4.33 9.74 -2.76
C LYS A 211 4.10 9.28 -1.31
N TYR A 212 4.92 8.34 -0.87
CA TYR A 212 4.79 7.74 0.47
C TYR A 212 6.02 8.08 1.32
N HIS A 213 5.82 8.80 2.42
CA HIS A 213 6.94 9.25 3.25
C HIS A 213 6.66 9.14 4.74
N HIS A 214 7.68 8.91 5.55
CA HIS A 214 7.55 8.84 7.03
C HIS A 214 6.55 7.78 7.51
N ASN A 215 6.34 6.72 6.74
CA ASN A 215 5.56 5.55 7.15
C ASN A 215 6.50 4.50 7.77
N GLN A 216 6.01 3.57 8.59
CA GLN A 216 6.87 2.46 9.04
C GLN A 216 7.23 1.54 7.87
N VAL A 217 6.28 1.36 6.94
CA VAL A 217 6.43 0.66 5.68
C VAL A 217 5.78 1.48 4.56
N GLY A 218 6.46 1.61 3.42
CA GLY A 218 5.91 2.24 2.22
C GLY A 218 4.87 1.35 1.56
N ILE A 219 5.32 0.44 0.69
CA ILE A 219 4.47 -0.52 -0.01
C ILE A 219 4.89 -1.93 0.38
N PHE A 220 3.93 -2.77 0.78
CA PHE A 220 4.20 -4.18 1.05
C PHE A 220 3.19 -5.07 0.32
N MET A 221 3.71 -6.05 -0.42
CA MET A 221 2.91 -7.01 -1.18
C MET A 221 3.14 -8.40 -0.61
N MET A 222 2.06 -9.11 -0.28
CA MET A 222 2.12 -10.47 0.26
C MET A 222 1.19 -11.40 -0.50
N TYR A 223 1.72 -12.56 -0.89
CA TYR A 223 0.95 -13.67 -1.47
C TYR A 223 0.20 -13.25 -2.74
N GLY A 224 0.89 -12.78 -3.78
CA GLY A 224 0.19 -12.20 -4.92
C GLY A 224 0.93 -12.25 -6.25
N ASN A 225 0.23 -11.87 -7.32
CA ASN A 225 0.71 -12.03 -8.68
C ASN A 225 0.47 -10.78 -9.53
N SER A 226 1.39 -10.47 -10.44
CA SER A 226 1.19 -9.46 -11.49
C SER A 226 0.96 -8.04 -10.94
N TYR A 227 1.94 -7.50 -10.22
CA TYR A 227 1.90 -6.11 -9.75
C TYR A 227 2.72 -5.20 -10.66
N THR A 228 2.24 -4.00 -10.91
CA THR A 228 2.99 -2.96 -11.63
C THR A 228 3.11 -1.72 -10.74
N LEU A 229 4.32 -1.43 -10.26
CA LEU A 229 4.65 -0.26 -9.45
C LEU A 229 5.54 0.67 -10.25
N GLU A 230 5.01 1.83 -10.64
CA GLU A 230 5.71 2.76 -11.53
C GLU A 230 5.76 4.20 -11.03
N ASP A 231 6.92 4.85 -11.19
CA ASP A 231 7.05 6.29 -10.95
C ASP A 231 6.63 6.72 -9.53
N ASN A 232 6.73 5.83 -8.53
CA ASN A 232 6.42 6.15 -7.14
C ASN A 232 7.66 6.68 -6.41
N GLU A 233 7.46 7.64 -5.50
CA GLU A 233 8.48 8.09 -4.56
C GLU A 233 8.15 7.55 -3.17
N ILE A 234 9.02 6.68 -2.65
CA ILE A 234 8.91 6.14 -1.30
C ILE A 234 10.15 6.55 -0.52
N SER A 235 9.96 7.24 0.60
CA SER A 235 11.07 7.74 1.39
C SER A 235 10.86 7.68 2.89
N GLN A 236 11.97 7.72 3.63
CA GLN A 236 11.94 7.89 5.09
C GLN A 236 11.13 6.80 5.82
N ALA A 237 11.12 5.58 5.29
CA ALA A 237 10.59 4.42 6.00
C ALA A 237 11.60 3.97 7.06
N MET A 238 11.39 4.44 8.28
CA MET A 238 12.31 4.27 9.41
C MET A 238 11.62 3.51 10.56
N GLY A 239 12.40 3.03 11.53
CA GLY A 239 11.89 2.30 12.70
C GLY A 239 12.16 0.80 12.62
N SER A 240 11.42 0.01 13.41
CA SER A 240 11.69 -1.42 13.61
C SER A 240 11.47 -2.27 12.34
N THR A 241 10.55 -1.86 11.47
CA THR A 241 10.34 -2.50 10.16
C THR A 241 11.12 -1.72 9.10
N GLY A 242 10.78 -0.45 8.88
CA GLY A 242 11.58 0.50 8.08
C GLY A 242 11.80 0.07 6.62
N ILE A 243 10.78 -0.49 5.97
CA ILE A 243 10.88 -1.02 4.60
C ILE A 243 10.18 -0.05 3.65
N CYS A 244 10.85 0.40 2.58
CA CYS A 244 10.18 1.22 1.58
C CYS A 244 9.33 0.39 0.62
N ILE A 245 9.89 -0.63 -0.03
CA ILE A 245 9.13 -1.58 -0.83
C ILE A 245 9.47 -3.00 -0.38
N GLY A 246 8.45 -3.79 -0.04
CA GLY A 246 8.60 -5.19 0.34
C GLY A 246 7.73 -6.12 -0.49
N ALA A 247 8.26 -7.29 -0.82
CA ALA A 247 7.54 -8.37 -1.48
C ALA A 247 7.77 -9.67 -0.73
N LYS A 248 6.68 -10.36 -0.38
CA LYS A 248 6.69 -11.71 0.18
C LYS A 248 5.81 -12.62 -0.66
N GLU A 249 6.41 -13.64 -1.25
CA GLU A 249 5.72 -14.60 -2.11
C GLU A 249 4.96 -13.91 -3.25
N VAL A 250 5.67 -13.09 -4.01
CA VAL A 250 5.11 -12.28 -5.12
C VAL A 250 5.73 -12.66 -6.45
N ASN A 251 4.88 -13.03 -7.43
CA ASN A 251 5.30 -13.32 -8.80
C ASN A 251 4.92 -12.20 -9.78
N LYS A 252 5.60 -12.15 -10.93
CA LYS A 252 5.30 -11.22 -12.04
C LYS A 252 5.27 -9.75 -11.57
N LEU A 253 6.16 -9.39 -10.65
CA LEU A 253 6.31 -8.02 -10.15
C LEU A 253 7.12 -7.19 -11.14
N ILE A 254 6.59 -6.03 -11.53
CA ILE A 254 7.30 -5.00 -12.30
C ILE A 254 7.48 -3.77 -11.41
N LEU A 255 8.72 -3.46 -11.06
CA LEU A 255 9.10 -2.21 -10.39
C LEU A 255 9.84 -1.33 -11.40
N ARG A 256 9.24 -0.22 -11.83
CA ARG A 256 9.83 0.64 -12.85
C ARG A 256 9.90 2.11 -12.45
N ARG A 257 11.05 2.75 -12.59
CA ARG A 257 11.22 4.21 -12.35
C ARG A 257 10.79 4.68 -10.95
N ASN A 258 10.84 3.81 -9.94
CA ASN A 258 10.55 4.21 -8.57
C ASN A 258 11.78 4.86 -7.93
N LYS A 259 11.54 5.79 -7.01
CA LYS A 259 12.56 6.45 -6.20
C LYS A 259 12.41 6.01 -4.74
N ILE A 260 13.41 5.29 -4.24
CA ILE A 260 13.42 4.61 -2.94
C ILE A 260 14.58 5.17 -2.11
N VAL A 261 14.28 6.07 -1.17
CA VAL A 261 15.32 6.93 -0.57
C VAL A 261 15.18 7.08 0.94
N TYR A 262 16.31 7.04 1.66
CA TYR A 262 16.37 7.25 3.11
C TYR A 262 15.54 6.26 3.94
N CYS A 263 15.54 4.98 3.55
CA CYS A 263 14.81 3.92 4.25
C CYS A 263 15.78 3.04 5.05
N ALA A 264 15.30 2.36 6.10
CA ALA A 264 16.14 1.36 6.77
C ALA A 264 16.43 0.17 5.84
N VAL A 265 15.46 -0.19 5.01
CA VAL A 265 15.59 -1.11 3.87
C VAL A 265 14.88 -0.48 2.68
N GLY A 266 15.58 -0.31 1.57
CA GLY A 266 15.01 0.21 0.34
C GLY A 266 14.03 -0.79 -0.28
N LEU A 267 14.58 -1.87 -0.83
CA LEU A 267 13.82 -2.98 -1.42
C LEU A 267 14.07 -4.28 -0.63
N TYR A 268 12.99 -4.92 -0.18
CA TYR A 268 13.01 -6.19 0.55
C TYR A 268 12.31 -7.29 -0.25
N LEU A 269 13.01 -8.39 -0.52
CA LEU A 269 12.49 -9.54 -1.25
C LEU A 269 12.55 -10.80 -0.39
N ASP A 270 11.39 -11.43 -0.21
CA ASP A 270 11.21 -12.69 0.50
C ASP A 270 10.46 -13.67 -0.39
N GLN A 271 11.09 -14.79 -0.73
CA GLN A 271 10.54 -15.83 -1.63
C GLN A 271 9.80 -15.24 -2.84
N SER A 272 10.37 -14.21 -3.46
CA SER A 272 9.78 -13.46 -4.56
C SER A 272 10.76 -13.44 -5.73
N PRO A 273 10.46 -14.08 -6.87
CA PRO A 273 9.26 -14.85 -7.15
C PRO A 273 9.12 -16.09 -6.27
N PHE A 274 7.87 -16.44 -5.96
CA PHE A 274 7.49 -17.64 -5.21
C PHE A 274 7.52 -18.86 -6.11
N ASP A 275 6.92 -18.71 -7.28
CA ASP A 275 6.91 -19.72 -8.32
C ASP A 275 8.27 -19.71 -9.06
N PRO A 276 8.97 -20.85 -9.13
CA PRO A 276 10.26 -20.93 -9.79
C PRO A 276 10.23 -20.70 -11.30
N GLN A 277 9.06 -20.70 -11.94
CA GLN A 277 8.90 -20.44 -13.37
C GLN A 277 8.76 -18.95 -13.68
N TYR A 278 8.32 -18.14 -12.71
CA TYR A 278 8.10 -16.72 -12.91
C TYR A 278 9.33 -15.87 -12.59
N PHE A 279 9.27 -14.64 -13.08
CA PHE A 279 10.31 -13.63 -12.93
C PHE A 279 9.71 -12.36 -12.34
N ASN A 280 10.56 -11.62 -11.63
CA ASN A 280 10.28 -10.25 -11.22
C ASN A 280 11.29 -9.32 -11.90
N LEU A 281 10.80 -8.18 -12.38
CA LEU A 281 11.59 -7.20 -13.13
C LEU A 281 11.68 -5.89 -12.35
N MET A 282 12.90 -5.49 -12.01
CA MET A 282 13.21 -4.23 -11.36
C MET A 282 14.06 -3.38 -12.30
N GLN A 283 13.47 -2.31 -12.80
CA GLN A 283 14.02 -1.57 -13.92
C GLN A 283 14.03 -0.06 -13.68
N ALA A 284 15.14 0.60 -13.99
CA ALA A 284 15.26 2.06 -13.94
C ALA A 284 14.90 2.69 -12.57
N ASN A 285 15.00 1.95 -11.47
CA ASN A 285 14.71 2.48 -10.14
C ASN A 285 15.93 3.21 -9.56
N VAL A 286 15.69 4.23 -8.74
CA VAL A 286 16.71 4.91 -7.94
C VAL A 286 16.60 4.41 -6.51
N ILE A 287 17.64 3.71 -6.04
CA ILE A 287 17.74 3.16 -4.69
C ILE A 287 18.90 3.85 -3.99
N ALA A 288 18.61 4.86 -3.19
CA ALA A 288 19.62 5.78 -2.69
C ALA A 288 19.55 6.06 -1.18
N HIS A 289 20.72 6.23 -0.55
CA HIS A 289 20.84 6.66 0.85
C HIS A 289 20.07 5.78 1.86
N ASN A 290 19.87 4.50 1.55
CA ASN A 290 19.22 3.56 2.46
C ASN A 290 20.26 2.92 3.40
N SER A 291 19.83 2.50 4.59
CA SER A 291 20.71 1.71 5.47
C SER A 291 21.02 0.33 4.87
N VAL A 292 20.07 -0.25 4.13
CA VAL A 292 20.30 -1.34 3.16
C VAL A 292 19.56 -1.00 1.87
N GLY A 293 20.23 -1.00 0.72
CA GLY A 293 19.60 -0.72 -0.57
C GLY A 293 18.64 -1.84 -0.98
N LEU A 294 19.18 -3.05 -1.15
CA LEU A 294 18.46 -4.26 -1.52
C LEU A 294 18.72 -5.36 -0.50
N ARG A 295 17.67 -5.93 0.09
CA ARG A 295 17.75 -7.05 1.02
C ARG A 295 16.99 -8.25 0.47
N PHE A 296 17.69 -9.37 0.39
CA PHE A 296 17.11 -10.68 0.19
C PHE A 296 16.96 -11.40 1.53
N HIS A 297 15.77 -11.95 1.81
CA HIS A 297 15.53 -12.74 3.01
C HIS A 297 16.24 -14.09 2.99
N SER A 298 16.53 -14.61 1.80
CA SER A 298 17.22 -15.89 1.58
C SER A 298 17.86 -15.91 0.20
N THR A 299 18.48 -17.02 -0.19
CA THR A 299 18.89 -17.23 -1.58
C THR A 299 17.66 -17.27 -2.48
N LEU A 300 17.49 -16.25 -3.31
CA LEU A 300 16.42 -16.17 -4.32
C LEU A 300 16.99 -16.30 -5.73
N LYS A 301 16.10 -16.62 -6.68
CA LYS A 301 16.40 -16.68 -8.12
C LYS A 301 15.38 -15.88 -8.93
N ASN A 302 15.67 -15.65 -10.20
CA ASN A 302 14.73 -15.09 -11.18
C ASN A 302 14.25 -13.64 -10.92
N ASN A 303 14.98 -12.86 -10.12
CA ASN A 303 14.82 -11.41 -10.10
C ASN A 303 15.79 -10.79 -11.12
N ILE A 304 15.29 -9.82 -11.90
CA ILE A 304 16.03 -9.17 -12.98
C ILE A 304 16.17 -7.68 -12.65
N PHE A 305 17.40 -7.23 -12.46
CA PHE A 305 17.74 -5.84 -12.13
C PHE A 305 18.44 -5.18 -13.31
N LYS A 306 17.77 -4.24 -13.98
CA LYS A 306 18.31 -3.53 -15.15
C LYS A 306 18.19 -2.01 -15.08
N GLY A 307 19.27 -1.30 -15.40
CA GLY A 307 19.24 0.17 -15.45
C GLY A 307 18.98 0.86 -14.12
N ASN A 308 19.11 0.18 -12.99
CA ASN A 308 18.87 0.77 -11.67
C ASN A 308 20.07 1.61 -11.22
N THR A 309 19.82 2.61 -10.39
CA THR A 309 20.83 3.45 -9.75
C THR A 309 20.94 3.08 -8.28
N PHE A 310 22.06 2.47 -7.87
CA PHE A 310 22.39 2.21 -6.48
C PHE A 310 23.36 3.27 -5.95
N LEU A 311 22.84 4.26 -5.23
CA LEU A 311 23.60 5.46 -4.85
C LEU A 311 23.73 5.59 -3.33
N GLU A 312 24.95 5.50 -2.81
CA GLU A 312 25.29 5.83 -1.42
C GLU A 312 24.40 5.12 -0.37
N ASN A 313 24.05 3.86 -0.63
CA ASN A 313 23.46 3.02 0.41
C ASN A 313 24.57 2.60 1.38
N LEU A 314 24.28 2.57 2.68
CA LEU A 314 25.27 2.15 3.69
C LEU A 314 25.75 0.71 3.43
N GLU A 315 24.81 -0.14 3.05
CA GLU A 315 25.05 -1.47 2.51
C GLU A 315 24.20 -1.62 1.24
N THR A 316 24.84 -1.80 0.08
CA THR A 316 24.10 -1.83 -1.19
C THR A 316 23.22 -3.07 -1.33
N VAL A 317 23.78 -4.26 -1.08
CA VAL A 317 23.07 -5.54 -1.15
C VAL A 317 23.38 -6.37 0.10
N SER A 318 22.34 -6.91 0.73
CA SER A 318 22.42 -7.82 1.87
C SER A 318 21.62 -9.09 1.57
N VAL A 319 22.11 -10.24 2.00
CA VAL A 319 21.40 -11.53 1.86
C VAL A 319 21.45 -12.27 3.19
N GLN A 320 20.28 -12.52 3.76
CA GLN A 320 20.14 -13.20 5.05
C GLN A 320 20.36 -14.72 4.93
N ALA A 321 20.41 -15.40 6.08
CA ALA A 321 20.58 -16.85 6.19
C ALA A 321 21.84 -17.41 5.51
N ASN A 322 22.92 -16.62 5.47
CA ASN A 322 24.17 -16.94 4.78
C ASN A 322 24.00 -17.30 3.28
N GLY A 323 22.87 -16.91 2.68
CA GLY A 323 22.53 -17.16 1.28
C GLY A 323 23.14 -16.14 0.32
N HIS A 324 23.04 -16.35 -0.99
CA HIS A 324 23.59 -15.44 -2.01
C HIS A 324 22.51 -15.03 -3.02
N ALA A 325 22.77 -13.98 -3.81
CA ALA A 325 21.86 -13.51 -4.85
C ALA A 325 22.34 -13.85 -6.28
N LEU A 326 23.29 -14.78 -6.41
CA LEU A 326 23.90 -15.19 -7.70
C LEU A 326 22.94 -15.78 -8.74
N ASN A 327 21.76 -16.27 -8.31
CA ASN A 327 20.75 -16.81 -9.22
C ASN A 327 19.78 -15.74 -9.74
N ASN A 328 20.11 -14.46 -9.54
CA ASN A 328 19.40 -13.31 -10.06
C ASN A 328 20.27 -12.63 -11.12
N SER A 329 19.64 -11.89 -12.03
CA SER A 329 20.34 -11.17 -13.09
C SER A 329 20.53 -9.71 -12.71
N PHE A 330 21.77 -9.24 -12.80
CA PHE A 330 22.14 -7.83 -12.64
C PHE A 330 22.88 -7.39 -13.91
N GLU A 331 22.31 -6.45 -14.66
CA GLU A 331 22.90 -5.97 -15.90
C GLU A 331 22.57 -4.50 -16.15
N GLY A 332 23.57 -3.71 -16.55
CA GLY A 332 23.36 -2.33 -16.92
C GLY A 332 22.97 -1.42 -15.76
N ASN A 333 23.29 -1.76 -14.51
CA ASN A 333 23.02 -0.92 -13.35
C ASN A 333 24.20 0.01 -13.06
N TYR A 334 23.91 1.17 -12.47
CA TYR A 334 24.92 2.04 -11.89
C TYR A 334 25.13 1.70 -10.41
N TRP A 335 26.39 1.57 -10.01
CA TRP A 335 26.82 1.28 -8.64
C TRP A 335 27.80 2.35 -8.19
N HIS A 336 27.48 3.07 -7.11
CA HIS A 336 28.34 4.15 -6.60
C HIS A 336 29.74 3.68 -6.14
N ASP A 337 29.87 2.40 -5.80
CA ASP A 337 31.07 1.74 -5.30
C ASP A 337 31.78 0.90 -6.38
N PHE A 338 31.41 1.05 -7.65
CA PHE A 338 32.15 0.44 -8.75
C PHE A 338 33.47 1.18 -9.02
N GLU A 339 34.59 0.49 -8.79
CA GLU A 339 35.95 1.03 -8.97
C GLU A 339 36.62 0.59 -10.28
N GLY A 340 35.86 0.01 -11.22
CA GLY A 340 36.40 -0.46 -12.49
C GLY A 340 36.77 0.66 -13.47
N LEU A 341 37.36 0.26 -14.60
CA LEU A 341 37.76 1.17 -15.67
C LEU A 341 36.84 1.00 -16.88
N ASP A 342 36.72 2.07 -17.65
CA ASP A 342 36.11 2.12 -18.98
C ASP A 342 37.19 2.62 -19.95
N ARG A 343 37.93 1.67 -20.54
CA ARG A 343 39.09 1.96 -21.40
C ARG A 343 38.67 2.34 -22.82
N ASP A 344 37.59 1.76 -23.31
CA ASP A 344 37.06 2.03 -24.66
C ASP A 344 36.13 3.26 -24.70
N LYS A 345 35.77 3.82 -23.54
CA LYS A 345 34.96 5.02 -23.33
C LYS A 345 33.53 4.86 -23.81
N ASN A 346 33.00 3.65 -23.74
CA ASN A 346 31.63 3.36 -24.14
C ASN A 346 30.61 3.63 -23.01
N GLY A 347 31.05 3.99 -21.80
CA GLY A 347 30.20 4.27 -20.64
C GLY A 347 29.82 3.05 -19.79
N ILE A 348 30.32 1.87 -20.15
CA ILE A 348 30.16 0.57 -19.47
C ILE A 348 31.53 0.17 -18.92
N GLY A 349 31.57 -0.41 -17.72
CA GLY A 349 32.82 -0.91 -17.13
C GLY A 349 33.36 -2.14 -17.85
N ASP A 350 34.67 -2.19 -18.06
CA ASP A 350 35.40 -3.32 -18.67
C ASP A 350 35.56 -4.53 -17.73
N SER A 351 35.21 -4.36 -16.45
CA SER A 351 35.36 -5.37 -15.39
C SER A 351 34.05 -5.65 -14.69
N ASN A 352 33.89 -6.87 -14.18
CA ASN A 352 32.72 -7.23 -13.38
C ASN A 352 32.64 -6.37 -12.11
N HIS A 353 31.41 -6.01 -11.72
CA HIS A 353 31.12 -5.53 -10.38
C HIS A 353 30.74 -6.75 -9.50
N GLU A 354 31.45 -6.94 -8.40
CA GLU A 354 31.27 -8.08 -7.49
C GLU A 354 31.14 -7.57 -6.06
N ILE A 355 30.01 -7.88 -5.41
CA ILE A 355 29.85 -7.63 -3.98
C ILE A 355 30.19 -8.91 -3.23
N LYS A 356 31.20 -8.81 -2.38
CA LYS A 356 31.70 -9.91 -1.54
C LYS A 356 31.55 -9.55 -0.07
N VAL A 357 31.13 -10.53 0.73
CA VAL A 357 31.09 -10.39 2.19
C VAL A 357 32.39 -10.92 2.77
N TYR A 358 33.04 -10.06 3.55
CA TYR A 358 34.30 -10.32 4.24
C TYR A 358 34.07 -10.24 5.74
N LEU A 359 34.45 -11.29 6.47
CA LEU A 359 33.90 -11.63 7.79
C LEU A 359 32.38 -11.80 7.72
N ASP A 360 31.86 -12.95 8.16
CA ASP A 360 30.42 -13.08 8.40
C ASP A 360 29.97 -11.86 9.22
N GLN A 361 29.01 -11.09 8.67
CA GLN A 361 28.75 -9.71 9.08
C GLN A 361 28.52 -9.63 10.58
N LEU A 362 29.55 -9.25 11.35
CA LEU A 362 29.49 -9.11 12.80
C LEU A 362 28.35 -8.19 13.26
N TRP A 363 27.85 -7.34 12.36
CA TRP A 363 26.77 -6.39 12.55
C TRP A 363 25.38 -6.86 12.08
N ASP A 364 25.28 -7.94 11.32
CA ASP A 364 23.98 -8.52 10.93
C ASP A 364 23.31 -9.17 12.13
N ASP A 365 24.10 -9.87 12.95
CA ASP A 365 23.65 -10.50 14.18
C ASP A 365 23.65 -9.54 15.38
N ASN A 366 24.31 -8.38 15.27
CA ASN A 366 24.45 -7.43 16.37
C ASN A 366 24.24 -5.96 15.96
N LEU A 367 23.04 -5.46 16.29
CA LEU A 367 22.64 -4.08 16.02
C LEU A 367 23.59 -3.03 16.64
N TRP A 368 24.24 -3.33 17.77
CA TRP A 368 25.20 -2.41 18.40
C TRP A 368 26.50 -2.28 17.62
N VAL A 369 26.94 -3.34 16.92
CA VAL A 369 28.11 -3.27 16.04
C VAL A 369 27.79 -2.42 14.81
N ARG A 370 26.55 -2.49 14.31
CA ARG A 370 26.07 -1.69 13.18
C ARG A 370 26.13 -0.18 13.45
N PHE A 371 25.97 0.26 14.70
CA PHE A 371 26.14 1.67 15.08
C PHE A 371 27.54 2.21 14.73
N TYR A 372 28.57 1.36 14.79
CA TYR A 372 29.96 1.72 14.49
C TYR A 372 30.36 1.51 13.03
N PHE A 373 29.41 1.24 12.12
CA PHE A 373 29.71 0.86 10.73
C PHE A 373 30.55 1.91 9.99
N ALA A 374 30.30 3.21 10.25
CA ALA A 374 31.05 4.32 9.66
C ALA A 374 32.27 4.77 10.51
N SER A 375 32.65 3.99 11.53
CA SER A 375 33.81 4.32 12.36
C SER A 375 35.12 3.97 11.65
N PRO A 376 36.22 4.71 11.91
CA PRO A 376 37.54 4.40 11.35
C PRO A 376 38.02 2.98 11.66
N VAL A 377 37.61 2.42 12.81
CA VAL A 377 37.96 1.06 13.22
C VAL A 377 37.31 0.02 12.31
N VAL A 378 36.02 0.16 12.02
CA VAL A 378 35.31 -0.76 11.12
C VAL A 378 35.84 -0.62 9.69
N SER A 379 36.14 0.60 9.22
CA SER A 379 36.78 0.83 7.92
C SER A 379 38.14 0.12 7.82
N LEU A 380 38.98 0.20 8.85
CA LEU A 380 40.26 -0.49 8.89
C LEU A 380 40.10 -2.01 8.88
N LEU A 381 39.15 -2.54 9.65
CA LEU A 381 38.84 -3.98 9.66
C LEU A 381 38.38 -4.47 8.29
N LYS A 382 37.51 -3.72 7.60
CA LYS A 382 37.07 -4.04 6.24
C LYS A 382 38.23 -4.05 5.25
N PHE A 383 39.10 -3.04 5.30
CA PHE A 383 40.29 -2.97 4.46
C PHE A 383 41.22 -4.17 4.68
N LEU A 384 41.50 -4.51 5.94
CA LEU A 384 42.34 -5.68 6.27
C LEU A 384 41.70 -6.99 5.79
N ALA A 385 40.38 -7.13 5.93
CA ALA A 385 39.65 -8.31 5.48
C ALA A 385 39.65 -8.46 3.95
N GLN A 386 39.64 -7.34 3.21
CA GLN A 386 39.79 -7.35 1.76
C GLN A 386 41.22 -7.67 1.31
N LEU A 387 42.23 -7.17 2.03
CA LEU A 387 43.64 -7.35 1.69
C LEU A 387 44.13 -8.77 1.98
N ALA A 388 43.76 -9.33 3.13
CA ALA A 388 44.19 -10.64 3.61
C ALA A 388 43.03 -11.38 4.31
N PRO A 389 42.07 -11.90 3.54
CA PRO A 389 40.91 -12.58 4.10
C PRO A 389 41.33 -13.88 4.82
N PHE A 390 40.85 -14.07 6.05
CA PHE A 390 41.10 -15.30 6.84
C PHE A 390 40.36 -16.53 6.29
N THR A 391 39.26 -16.31 5.58
CA THR A 391 38.43 -17.32 4.90
C THR A 391 38.07 -16.82 3.51
N GLU A 392 37.77 -17.72 2.59
CA GLU A 392 37.35 -17.32 1.24
C GLU A 392 36.08 -16.44 1.32
N PRO A 393 36.09 -15.23 0.75
CA PRO A 393 34.97 -14.32 0.88
C PRO A 393 33.79 -14.81 0.06
N ARG A 394 32.60 -14.68 0.62
CA ARG A 394 31.36 -15.16 0.00
C ARG A 394 30.86 -14.14 -1.03
N LEU A 395 30.74 -14.57 -2.28
CA LEU A 395 30.21 -13.73 -3.36
C LEU A 395 28.68 -13.62 -3.23
N LEU A 396 28.15 -12.39 -3.14
CA LEU A 396 26.71 -12.14 -3.08
C LEU A 396 26.10 -11.93 -4.45
N ILE A 397 26.70 -11.03 -5.22
CA ILE A 397 26.24 -10.67 -6.57
C ILE A 397 27.43 -10.55 -7.52
N LYS A 398 27.13 -10.68 -8.81
CA LYS A 398 28.06 -10.43 -9.90
C LYS A 398 27.30 -9.79 -11.05
N GLU A 399 27.78 -8.65 -11.49
CA GLU A 399 27.28 -7.94 -12.67
C GLU A 399 28.42 -7.78 -13.68
N THR A 400 28.14 -8.02 -14.95
CA THR A 400 29.15 -8.03 -16.02
C THR A 400 29.21 -6.73 -16.82
N LYS A 401 28.17 -5.89 -16.75
CA LYS A 401 28.06 -4.64 -17.53
C LYS A 401 27.64 -3.45 -16.65
N PRO A 402 28.40 -3.11 -15.59
CA PRO A 402 28.07 -1.96 -14.76
C PRO A 402 28.20 -0.66 -15.56
N ILE A 403 27.27 0.28 -15.35
CA ILE A 403 27.32 1.61 -15.99
C ILE A 403 28.19 2.54 -15.17
N MET A 404 29.08 3.29 -15.83
CA MET A 404 30.10 4.12 -15.17
C MET A 404 29.55 5.34 -14.42
N LYS A 405 28.43 5.91 -14.90
CA LYS A 405 27.86 7.15 -14.33
C LYS A 405 26.35 7.09 -14.23
N ALA A 406 25.81 7.59 -13.12
CA ALA A 406 24.38 7.64 -12.87
C ALA A 406 23.61 8.52 -13.87
N ASP A 407 24.26 9.56 -14.41
CA ASP A 407 23.69 10.49 -15.39
C ASP A 407 23.93 10.05 -16.85
N SER A 408 24.54 8.88 -17.06
CA SER A 408 24.80 8.35 -18.40
C SER A 408 23.48 8.07 -19.14
N PRO A 409 23.28 8.57 -20.38
CA PRO A 409 22.10 8.25 -21.18
C PRO A 409 21.93 6.75 -21.45
N ILE A 410 23.02 5.99 -21.43
CA ILE A 410 23.01 4.53 -21.67
C ILE A 410 22.26 3.79 -20.57
N LEU A 411 22.31 4.29 -19.33
CA LEU A 411 21.64 3.68 -18.17
C LEU A 411 20.14 3.47 -18.42
N LEU A 412 19.48 4.46 -19.04
CA LEU A 412 18.06 4.45 -19.33
C LEU A 412 17.75 4.24 -20.83
N SER A 413 18.75 3.83 -21.60
CA SER A 413 18.58 3.53 -23.03
C SER A 413 17.66 2.33 -23.23
N GLN A 414 16.89 2.31 -24.33
CA GLN A 414 15.99 1.20 -24.63
C GLN A 414 16.73 -0.14 -24.71
N GLU A 415 17.95 -0.15 -25.26
CA GLU A 415 18.79 -1.35 -25.35
C GLU A 415 19.16 -1.88 -23.96
N ASN A 416 19.63 -1.00 -23.06
CA ASN A 416 19.99 -1.41 -21.69
C ASN A 416 18.78 -1.90 -20.89
N LEU A 417 17.63 -1.31 -21.16
CA LEU A 417 16.38 -1.55 -20.48
C LEU A 417 15.56 -2.72 -21.08
N PHE A 418 15.98 -3.24 -22.22
CA PHE A 418 15.29 -4.35 -22.88
C PHE A 418 15.47 -5.65 -22.09
N PHE A 419 14.34 -6.32 -21.85
CA PHE A 419 14.29 -7.66 -21.31
C PHE A 419 13.10 -8.38 -21.92
N GLU A 420 13.37 -9.55 -22.49
CA GLU A 420 12.35 -10.46 -23.00
C GLU A 420 12.19 -11.58 -21.97
N PHE A 421 10.97 -11.76 -21.48
CA PHE A 421 10.68 -12.88 -20.59
C PHE A 421 10.80 -14.18 -21.39
N PRO A 422 11.43 -15.23 -20.84
CA PRO A 422 11.43 -16.54 -21.49
C PRO A 422 10.00 -16.97 -21.85
N GLU A 423 9.78 -17.41 -23.08
CA GLU A 423 8.52 -18.06 -23.47
C GLU A 423 8.36 -19.35 -22.65
N TYR A 424 7.17 -19.56 -22.12
CA TYR A 424 6.82 -20.80 -21.44
C TYR A 424 6.26 -21.75 -22.48
N GLU A 425 6.87 -22.93 -22.62
CA GLU A 425 6.17 -24.06 -23.21
C GLU A 425 5.26 -24.59 -22.11
N ASP A 426 3.95 -24.42 -22.26
CA ASP A 426 2.99 -25.19 -21.47
C ASP A 426 3.30 -26.66 -21.79
N GLU A 427 3.98 -27.37 -20.87
CA GLU A 427 3.90 -28.83 -20.87
C GLU A 427 2.41 -29.09 -20.64
N ASP A 428 1.71 -29.42 -21.73
CA ASP A 428 0.34 -29.90 -21.70
C ASP A 428 0.29 -30.93 -20.57
N ASP A 429 -0.49 -30.62 -19.52
CA ASP A 429 -0.95 -31.63 -18.59
C ASP A 429 -1.73 -32.63 -19.46
N GLU A 430 -1.03 -33.67 -19.95
CA GLU A 430 -1.68 -34.91 -20.34
C GLU A 430 -2.40 -35.39 -19.09
N ASP A 431 -3.66 -34.99 -18.98
CA ASP A 431 -4.66 -35.62 -18.13
C ASP A 431 -4.64 -37.11 -18.51
N ASP A 432 -3.80 -37.88 -17.82
CA ASP A 432 -3.98 -39.32 -17.67
C ASP A 432 -5.30 -39.49 -16.90
N GLU A 433 -6.42 -39.44 -17.63
CA GLU A 433 -7.68 -40.08 -17.27
C GLU A 433 -7.41 -41.58 -17.12
N ASP A 434 -6.82 -41.98 -15.99
CA ASP A 434 -6.87 -43.37 -15.55
C ASP A 434 -8.30 -43.63 -15.03
N ASP A 435 -9.15 -44.03 -15.97
CA ASP A 435 -10.33 -44.84 -15.74
C ASP A 435 -9.91 -46.15 -15.02
N GLU A 436 -9.96 -46.17 -13.69
CA GLU A 436 -10.10 -47.44 -12.94
C GLU A 436 -11.47 -47.49 -12.26
N ASP A 437 -12.41 -48.08 -13.01
CA ASP A 437 -13.54 -48.82 -12.48
C ASP A 437 -13.05 -49.83 -11.43
N ASP A 438 -13.54 -49.72 -10.19
CA ASP A 438 -13.73 -50.89 -9.33
C ASP A 438 -14.94 -50.67 -8.40
N GLU A 439 -16.04 -51.33 -8.77
CA GLU A 439 -17.21 -51.56 -7.92
C GLU A 439 -16.92 -52.59 -6.81
N GLU A 440 -17.76 -52.51 -5.76
CA GLU A 440 -18.13 -53.54 -4.79
C GLU A 440 -17.46 -53.61 -3.38
N TYR A 441 -18.28 -53.15 -2.41
CA TYR A 441 -18.63 -53.78 -1.13
C TYR A 441 -17.60 -53.89 0.01
N ILE A 442 -17.92 -53.30 1.17
CA ILE A 442 -18.52 -53.99 2.33
C ILE A 442 -18.94 -52.99 3.43
N GLU A 443 -20.04 -53.35 4.09
CA GLU A 443 -20.79 -52.72 5.17
C GLU A 443 -20.02 -52.24 6.43
N GLY A 444 -20.47 -51.10 6.97
CA GLY A 444 -21.01 -50.97 8.33
C GLY A 444 -20.07 -51.02 9.55
N ARG A 445 -20.04 -49.91 10.32
CA ARG A 445 -20.54 -49.84 11.72
C ARG A 445 -20.35 -48.45 12.36
N HIS A 446 -21.42 -48.03 13.02
CA HIS A 446 -21.58 -47.11 14.18
C HIS A 446 -20.28 -46.65 14.88
N TYR A 447 -20.11 -45.38 15.26
CA TYR A 447 -20.99 -44.48 16.03
C TYR A 447 -20.82 -43.01 15.63
#